data_AF-B7Q8L9-F1
#
_entry.id   AF-B7Q8L9-F1
#
_cell.length_a   1.000
_cell.length_b   1.000
_cell.length_c   1.000
_cell.angle_alpha   90.00
_cell.angle_beta   90.00
_cell.angle_gamma   90.00
#
_symmetry.space_group_name_H-M   'P 1'
#
loop_
_entity.id
_entity.type
_entity.pdbx_description
1 polymer ?
#
loop_
_entity_poly.entity_id
_entity_poly.type
_entity_poly.pdbx_seq_one_letter_code
_entity_poly.pdbx_strand_id
1 'polypeptide(L)'
;MRIAVEGCAHGELDKIYETIQAIEERHKFTVDLLIICGDFQAVRNASDMDCMAVPKKYQEMKDFHKYYSGEKRAPLLTLVIGGNHEASNYLAELAFGGWLCENIYYMGYAGVVNVNGVRIAGISGIYKGPDYMKGHFEVPPYNESTKRSAYHLRNIEIFRLRQVRSTSVSQTVVRDSQRGAKAAPKLKKLRHQCKYIQVKKLSSVTCPNPVTSWEHFSVIQFSLSSPVLRTNYSRESAHVPLQDGTCTKFLALDKCLPRRDFLQILDVPTPTSGPAKLSYDAEWLCVLRATDHLLHVDAKSHYMPGPGCNERWEFTPSEEEKRELREAILSGDLHVPASFERTAPPHVPGSERSPGRPRPHLNPQTQALCRRLGLRDPLERALSPGKGAPSLDVSSFLGHEEATRGSPPPEGLNDTRPSDEEGDGAGEGGDDEDQDLAGEEPLPLLEMSSLERRK
;
A
#
# COMPACT_ATOMS: atom_id res chain seq x y z
N MET A 1 7.67 23.31 -3.97
CA MET A 1 8.38 22.01 -4.02
C MET A 1 7.93 21.29 -5.28
N ARG A 2 8.86 20.85 -6.13
CA ARG A 2 8.55 20.03 -7.30
C ARG A 2 8.61 18.57 -6.93
N ILE A 3 7.52 17.85 -7.18
CA ILE A 3 7.38 16.44 -6.85
C ILE A 3 7.24 15.67 -8.16
N ALA A 4 8.19 14.79 -8.44
CA ALA A 4 8.04 13.77 -9.47
C ALA A 4 7.18 12.63 -8.91
N VAL A 5 6.31 12.13 -9.75
CA VAL A 5 5.31 11.13 -9.43
C VAL A 5 5.39 10.04 -10.47
N GLU A 6 5.54 8.79 -10.03
CA GLU A 6 5.76 7.60 -10.86
C GLU A 6 4.67 6.55 -10.59
N GLY A 7 4.19 5.90 -11.66
CA GLY A 7 3.08 4.95 -11.60
C GLY A 7 3.44 3.55 -11.10
N CYS A 8 4.25 2.81 -11.87
CA CYS A 8 4.64 1.43 -11.57
C CYS A 8 6.05 1.15 -12.09
N ALA A 9 7.03 1.13 -11.18
CA ALA A 9 8.45 1.08 -11.52
C ALA A 9 8.91 -0.24 -12.16
N HIS A 10 8.36 -1.39 -11.75
CA HIS A 10 8.84 -2.75 -12.10
C HIS A 10 10.36 -2.92 -11.94
N GLY A 11 10.93 -2.30 -10.90
CA GLY A 11 12.36 -2.32 -10.57
C GLY A 11 13.29 -1.46 -11.44
N GLU A 12 12.77 -0.73 -12.43
CA GLU A 12 13.52 0.09 -13.40
C GLU A 12 13.98 1.45 -12.81
N LEU A 13 14.59 1.41 -11.63
CA LEU A 13 14.97 2.62 -10.88
C LEU A 13 15.99 3.48 -11.62
N ASP A 14 16.95 2.86 -12.31
CA ASP A 14 17.97 3.59 -13.08
C ASP A 14 17.29 4.49 -14.13
N LYS A 15 16.33 3.95 -14.89
CA LYS A 15 15.56 4.68 -15.92
C LYS A 15 14.69 5.80 -15.34
N ILE A 16 14.09 5.60 -14.15
CA ILE A 16 13.25 6.61 -13.50
C ILE A 16 14.11 7.82 -13.11
N TYR A 17 15.26 7.60 -12.48
CA TYR A 17 16.16 8.69 -12.10
C TYR A 17 16.80 9.37 -13.31
N GLU A 18 17.22 8.61 -14.33
CA GLU A 18 17.72 9.16 -15.61
C GLU A 18 16.66 10.04 -16.31
N THR A 19 15.39 9.62 -16.29
CA THR A 19 14.27 10.40 -16.86
C THR A 19 14.05 11.70 -16.09
N ILE A 20 14.11 11.67 -14.75
CA ILE A 20 14.01 12.87 -13.92
C ILE A 20 15.15 13.84 -14.25
N GLN A 21 16.40 13.37 -14.26
CA GLN A 21 17.57 14.17 -14.59
C GLN A 21 17.45 14.81 -15.99
N ALA A 22 17.02 14.05 -17.00
CA ALA A 22 16.83 14.58 -18.35
C ALA A 22 15.76 15.71 -18.40
N ILE A 23 14.71 15.61 -17.58
CA ILE A 23 13.69 16.66 -17.47
C ILE A 23 14.23 17.90 -16.74
N GLU A 24 14.97 17.71 -15.63
CA GLU A 24 15.65 18.77 -14.89
C GLU A 24 16.62 19.56 -15.79
N GLU A 25 17.47 18.86 -16.54
CA GLU A 25 18.42 19.43 -17.47
C GLU A 25 17.74 20.18 -18.62
N ARG A 26 16.64 19.64 -19.17
CA ARG A 26 15.90 20.26 -20.27
C ARG A 26 15.14 21.51 -19.84
N HIS A 27 14.50 21.49 -18.68
CA HIS A 27 13.59 22.54 -18.21
C HIS A 27 14.22 23.48 -17.18
N LYS A 28 15.49 23.28 -16.83
CA LYS A 28 16.30 24.11 -15.92
C LYS A 28 15.65 24.29 -14.54
N PHE A 29 15.23 23.17 -13.97
CA PHE A 29 14.73 23.10 -12.60
C PHE A 29 15.23 21.85 -11.88
N THR A 30 15.07 21.81 -10.55
CA THR A 30 15.26 20.60 -9.74
C THR A 30 13.92 20.04 -9.25
N VAL A 31 13.88 18.72 -9.09
CA VAL A 31 12.84 17.94 -8.42
C VAL A 31 13.31 17.68 -6.98
N ASP A 32 12.44 17.95 -6.01
CA ASP A 32 12.77 17.87 -4.59
C ASP A 32 12.41 16.49 -3.99
N LEU A 33 11.41 15.81 -4.57
CA LEU A 33 10.83 14.56 -4.08
C LEU A 33 10.38 13.67 -5.25
N LEU A 34 10.63 12.36 -5.16
CA LEU A 34 10.00 11.33 -5.99
C LEU A 34 8.97 10.55 -5.16
N ILE A 35 7.83 10.21 -5.76
CA ILE A 35 6.82 9.31 -5.20
C ILE A 35 6.58 8.16 -6.19
N ILE A 36 6.83 6.91 -5.79
CA ILE A 36 6.57 5.70 -6.57
C ILE A 36 5.32 4.99 -6.03
N CYS A 37 4.35 4.71 -6.89
CA CYS A 37 3.04 4.16 -6.51
C CYS A 37 2.98 2.61 -6.48
N GLY A 38 4.14 1.95 -6.51
CA GLY A 38 4.31 0.53 -6.26
C GLY A 38 4.78 -0.28 -7.46
N ASP A 39 4.85 -1.61 -7.28
CA ASP A 39 5.72 -2.48 -8.08
C ASP A 39 7.16 -1.94 -8.09
N PHE A 40 7.58 -1.38 -6.95
CA PHE A 40 8.93 -0.85 -6.75
C PHE A 40 9.98 -1.95 -6.87
N GLN A 41 9.60 -3.17 -6.47
CA GLN A 41 10.40 -4.38 -6.56
C GLN A 41 11.66 -4.29 -5.69
N ALA A 42 11.46 -4.14 -4.37
CA ALA A 42 12.51 -4.00 -3.34
C ALA A 42 13.37 -5.27 -3.10
N VAL A 43 13.89 -5.89 -4.15
CA VAL A 43 14.65 -7.15 -4.09
C VAL A 43 16.11 -6.89 -3.72
N ARG A 44 16.53 -7.38 -2.56
CA ARG A 44 17.92 -7.26 -2.07
C ARG A 44 18.81 -8.35 -2.67
N ASN A 45 18.27 -9.55 -2.88
CA ASN A 45 18.99 -10.75 -3.29
C ASN A 45 18.06 -11.83 -3.90
N ALA A 46 18.64 -12.98 -4.29
CA ALA A 46 17.91 -14.09 -4.92
C ALA A 46 16.84 -14.75 -4.01
N SER A 47 16.98 -14.67 -2.69
CA SER A 47 15.96 -15.17 -1.75
C SER A 47 14.71 -14.30 -1.75
N ASP A 48 14.83 -12.99 -1.93
CA ASP A 48 13.68 -12.09 -2.06
C ASP A 48 12.91 -12.35 -3.37
N MET A 49 13.61 -12.71 -4.47
CA MET A 49 12.97 -13.10 -5.74
C MET A 49 12.03 -14.30 -5.59
N ASP A 50 12.37 -15.27 -4.74
CA ASP A 50 11.52 -16.44 -4.49
C ASP A 50 10.28 -16.10 -3.64
N CYS A 51 10.29 -14.97 -2.92
CA CYS A 51 9.15 -14.43 -2.19
C CYS A 51 8.19 -13.60 -3.07
N MET A 52 8.62 -13.12 -4.25
CA MET A 52 7.77 -12.37 -5.17
C MET A 52 6.68 -13.24 -5.81
N ALA A 53 5.47 -12.69 -5.98
CA ALA A 53 4.37 -13.30 -6.72
C ALA A 53 4.47 -13.12 -8.25
N VAL A 54 5.68 -13.30 -8.81
CA VAL A 54 5.95 -13.22 -10.25
C VAL A 54 6.37 -14.62 -10.76
N PRO A 55 5.83 -15.13 -11.87
CA PRO A 55 6.21 -16.43 -12.41
C PRO A 55 7.72 -16.51 -12.69
N LYS A 56 8.37 -17.62 -12.30
CA LYS A 56 9.84 -17.76 -12.34
C LYS A 56 10.53 -17.37 -13.65
N LYS A 57 9.86 -17.55 -14.80
CA LYS A 57 10.37 -17.16 -16.14
C LYS A 57 10.39 -15.67 -16.44
N TYR A 58 9.73 -14.85 -15.62
CA TYR A 58 9.66 -13.38 -15.73
C TYR A 58 10.30 -12.68 -14.53
N GLN A 59 11.04 -13.43 -13.70
CA GLN A 59 11.73 -12.92 -12.51
C GLN A 59 13.10 -12.35 -12.88
N GLU A 60 13.27 -11.04 -12.74
CA GLU A 60 14.53 -10.32 -12.94
C GLU A 60 14.92 -9.55 -11.67
N MET A 61 16.22 -9.51 -11.33
CA MET A 61 16.73 -8.79 -10.15
C MET A 61 16.51 -7.27 -10.23
N LYS A 62 16.53 -6.70 -11.45
CA LYS A 62 16.46 -5.26 -11.73
C LYS A 62 17.49 -4.45 -10.92
N ASP A 63 17.18 -3.21 -10.54
CA ASP A 63 18.20 -2.27 -10.07
C ASP A 63 18.33 -2.16 -8.54
N PHE A 64 17.27 -2.44 -7.78
CA PHE A 64 17.22 -2.09 -6.35
C PHE A 64 18.38 -2.70 -5.52
N HIS A 65 18.85 -3.89 -5.86
CA HIS A 65 19.98 -4.51 -5.14
C HIS A 65 21.26 -3.64 -5.13
N LYS A 66 21.48 -2.81 -6.17
CA LYS A 66 22.60 -1.86 -6.27
C LYS A 66 22.46 -0.71 -5.26
N TYR A 67 21.23 -0.24 -5.07
CA TYR A 67 20.88 0.80 -4.10
C TYR A 67 20.91 0.26 -2.66
N TYR A 68 20.48 -0.98 -2.46
CA TYR A 68 20.54 -1.67 -1.17
C TYR A 68 21.98 -2.00 -0.73
N SER A 69 22.85 -2.38 -1.67
CA SER A 69 24.24 -2.72 -1.38
C SER A 69 25.10 -1.49 -1.06
N GLY A 70 24.72 -0.31 -1.57
CA GLY A 70 25.49 0.93 -1.53
C GLY A 70 26.36 1.17 -2.78
N GLU A 71 26.24 0.32 -3.81
CA GLU A 71 26.87 0.54 -5.13
C GLU A 71 26.31 1.79 -5.82
N LYS A 72 25.01 2.02 -5.67
CA LYS A 72 24.30 3.23 -6.12
C LYS A 72 23.61 3.91 -4.94
N ARG A 73 23.35 5.21 -5.10
CA ARG A 73 22.64 6.06 -4.14
C ARG A 73 21.52 6.80 -4.86
N ALA A 74 20.31 6.81 -4.30
CA ALA A 74 19.21 7.55 -4.92
C ALA A 74 19.50 9.06 -4.87
N PRO A 75 19.39 9.80 -6.00
CA PRO A 75 19.82 11.19 -6.09
C PRO A 75 18.93 12.18 -5.33
N LEU A 76 17.66 11.81 -5.09
CA LEU A 76 16.68 12.59 -4.33
C LEU A 76 15.86 11.70 -3.39
N LEU A 77 15.20 12.32 -2.40
CA LEU A 77 14.28 11.62 -1.50
C LEU A 77 13.17 10.95 -2.31
N THR A 78 12.99 9.65 -2.10
CA THR A 78 12.04 8.82 -2.82
C THR A 78 11.10 8.14 -1.82
N LEU A 79 9.81 8.46 -1.89
CA LEU A 79 8.76 7.76 -1.13
C LEU A 79 8.18 6.62 -1.96
N VAL A 80 7.92 5.49 -1.31
CA VAL A 80 7.45 4.27 -1.94
C VAL A 80 6.24 3.71 -1.18
N ILE A 81 5.18 3.35 -1.91
CA ILE A 81 4.17 2.39 -1.44
C ILE A 81 4.37 1.05 -2.17
N GLY A 82 3.91 -0.04 -1.57
CA GLY A 82 4.08 -1.39 -2.11
C GLY A 82 3.05 -1.74 -3.18
N GLY A 83 3.46 -2.48 -4.20
CA GLY A 83 2.59 -3.10 -5.20
C GLY A 83 2.34 -4.59 -5.03
N ASN A 84 2.11 -5.27 -6.14
CA ASN A 84 1.91 -6.73 -6.19
C ASN A 84 3.10 -7.49 -6.79
N HIS A 85 4.03 -6.79 -7.44
CA HIS A 85 5.34 -7.32 -7.83
C HIS A 85 6.42 -6.83 -6.84
N GLU A 86 6.33 -7.29 -5.60
CA GLU A 86 7.21 -6.84 -4.51
C GLU A 86 7.94 -8.00 -3.84
N ALA A 87 9.10 -7.68 -3.25
CA ALA A 87 9.72 -8.49 -2.21
C ALA A 87 8.90 -8.37 -0.91
N SER A 88 7.73 -9.01 -0.87
CA SER A 88 6.77 -8.87 0.25
C SER A 88 7.38 -9.26 1.60
N ASN A 89 8.38 -10.15 1.62
CA ASN A 89 9.14 -10.47 2.82
C ASN A 89 9.93 -9.28 3.35
N TYR A 90 10.56 -8.47 2.47
CA TYR A 90 11.30 -7.28 2.90
C TYR A 90 10.36 -6.14 3.32
N LEU A 91 9.27 -5.93 2.58
CA LEU A 91 8.27 -4.91 2.94
C LEU A 91 7.56 -5.24 4.27
N ALA A 92 7.37 -6.52 4.59
CA ALA A 92 6.83 -6.95 5.88
C ALA A 92 7.74 -6.63 7.08
N GLU A 93 9.07 -6.56 6.89
CA GLU A 93 10.00 -6.13 7.94
C GLU A 93 9.80 -4.65 8.32
N LEU A 94 9.11 -3.88 7.45
CA LEU A 94 8.90 -2.44 7.57
C LEU A 94 7.40 -2.07 7.56
N ALA A 95 6.56 -2.86 8.25
CA ALA A 95 5.10 -2.71 8.24
C ALA A 95 4.57 -1.30 8.59
N PHE A 96 5.26 -0.56 9.46
CA PHE A 96 4.94 0.83 9.85
C PHE A 96 5.74 1.91 9.08
N GLY A 97 6.48 1.49 8.04
CA GLY A 97 7.39 2.32 7.25
C GLY A 97 8.82 2.36 7.77
N GLY A 98 9.74 2.75 6.89
CA GLY A 98 11.17 2.83 7.16
C GLY A 98 12.01 2.95 5.89
N TRP A 99 13.32 3.19 6.05
CA TRP A 99 14.25 3.26 4.93
C TRP A 99 14.51 1.87 4.34
N LEU A 100 14.26 1.72 3.04
CA LEU A 100 14.64 0.55 2.23
C LEU A 100 16.13 0.57 1.87
N CYS A 101 16.67 1.78 1.69
CA CYS A 101 18.08 2.10 1.60
C CYS A 101 18.24 3.61 1.81
N GLU A 102 19.46 4.15 1.62
CA GLU A 102 19.65 5.60 1.70
C GLU A 102 18.78 6.35 0.67
N ASN A 103 18.11 7.42 1.12
CA ASN A 103 17.16 8.26 0.35
C ASN A 103 15.89 7.56 -0.16
N ILE A 104 15.68 6.25 0.06
CA ILE A 104 14.44 5.56 -0.33
C ILE A 104 13.66 5.10 0.91
N TYR A 105 12.47 5.69 1.12
CA TYR A 105 11.61 5.43 2.28
C TYR A 105 10.31 4.72 1.87
N TYR A 106 10.07 3.54 2.43
CA TYR A 106 8.80 2.83 2.31
C TYR A 106 7.80 3.35 3.34
N MET A 107 6.57 3.62 2.91
CA MET A 107 5.51 4.18 3.76
C MET A 107 4.82 3.17 4.69
N GLY A 108 5.18 1.88 4.62
CA GLY A 108 4.51 0.81 5.37
C GLY A 108 3.27 0.27 4.66
N TYR A 109 2.52 -0.63 5.31
CA TYR A 109 1.24 -1.12 4.77
C TYR A 109 0.25 0.03 4.55
N ALA A 110 0.24 0.98 5.48
CA ALA A 110 -0.21 2.34 5.26
C ALA A 110 0.61 3.29 6.13
N GLY A 111 0.69 4.55 5.73
CA GLY A 111 1.41 5.58 6.46
C GLY A 111 0.94 6.98 6.13
N VAL A 112 1.16 7.92 7.05
CA VAL A 112 1.14 9.36 6.76
C VAL A 112 2.46 9.95 7.21
N VAL A 113 3.09 10.72 6.33
CA VAL A 113 4.35 11.42 6.57
C VAL A 113 4.22 12.89 6.16
N ASN A 114 5.17 13.71 6.59
CA ASN A 114 5.27 15.10 6.17
C ASN A 114 6.63 15.38 5.53
N VAL A 115 6.61 15.97 4.32
CA VAL A 115 7.79 16.44 3.59
C VAL A 115 7.68 17.94 3.36
N ASN A 116 8.56 18.73 3.99
CA ASN A 116 8.62 20.20 3.85
C ASN A 116 7.30 20.95 4.12
N GLY A 117 6.41 20.38 4.94
CA GLY A 117 5.08 20.89 5.26
C GLY A 117 3.96 20.21 4.47
N VAL A 118 4.26 19.48 3.38
CA VAL A 118 3.28 18.69 2.62
C VAL A 118 3.03 17.39 3.33
N ARG A 119 1.76 17.17 3.70
CA ARG A 119 1.32 15.91 4.31
C ARG A 119 0.93 14.92 3.22
N ILE A 120 1.56 13.75 3.23
CA ILE A 120 1.45 12.70 2.22
C ILE A 120 0.99 11.42 2.93
N ALA A 121 -0.18 10.91 2.55
CA ALA A 121 -0.69 9.59 2.95
C ALA A 121 -0.38 8.56 1.86
N GLY A 122 -0.15 7.31 2.25
CA GLY A 122 0.15 6.21 1.34
C GLY A 122 -0.51 4.91 1.78
N ILE A 123 -0.99 4.12 0.81
CA ILE A 123 -1.61 2.80 1.03
C ILE A 123 -0.95 1.79 0.10
N SER A 124 -0.31 0.78 0.69
CA SER A 124 0.35 -0.30 -0.05
C SER A 124 -0.61 -1.44 -0.38
N GLY A 125 -0.30 -2.16 -1.46
CA GLY A 125 -0.98 -3.39 -1.85
C GLY A 125 -2.18 -3.19 -2.78
N ILE A 126 -2.89 -4.28 -3.06
CA ILE A 126 -4.12 -4.29 -3.87
C ILE A 126 -5.28 -4.91 -3.07
N TYR A 127 -6.52 -4.56 -3.36
CA TYR A 127 -7.66 -5.15 -2.66
C TYR A 127 -7.94 -6.58 -3.13
N LYS A 128 -8.13 -7.48 -2.17
CA LYS A 128 -8.72 -8.80 -2.41
C LYS A 128 -9.76 -9.11 -1.34
N GLY A 129 -11.03 -9.15 -1.73
CA GLY A 129 -12.17 -9.30 -0.79
C GLY A 129 -12.02 -10.44 0.23
N PRO A 130 -11.66 -11.67 -0.18
CA PRO A 130 -11.40 -12.80 0.74
C PRO A 130 -10.28 -12.58 1.77
N ASP A 131 -9.35 -11.66 1.54
CA ASP A 131 -8.22 -11.37 2.45
C ASP A 131 -8.39 -10.04 3.20
N TYR A 132 -9.23 -9.13 2.71
CA TYR A 132 -9.43 -7.79 3.26
C TYR A 132 -9.79 -7.77 4.74
N MET A 133 -10.50 -8.78 5.25
CA MET A 133 -10.88 -8.87 6.66
C MET A 133 -9.86 -9.63 7.52
N LYS A 134 -8.76 -10.16 6.95
CA LYS A 134 -7.78 -10.97 7.68
C LYS A 134 -6.71 -10.12 8.35
N GLY A 135 -6.01 -10.71 9.32
CA GLY A 135 -4.73 -10.18 9.80
C GLY A 135 -3.60 -10.34 8.76
N HIS A 136 -2.42 -9.84 9.12
CA HIS A 136 -1.16 -10.10 8.39
C HIS A 136 -0.46 -11.29 9.05
N PHE A 137 -0.65 -12.49 8.48
CA PHE A 137 -0.19 -13.77 9.03
C PHE A 137 0.93 -14.40 8.20
N GLU A 138 1.25 -13.80 7.06
CA GLU A 138 2.13 -14.34 6.05
C GLU A 138 3.60 -14.16 6.43
N VAL A 139 4.29 -15.27 6.70
CA VAL A 139 5.74 -15.30 6.96
C VAL A 139 6.47 -16.25 5.98
N PRO A 140 7.72 -15.94 5.59
CA PRO A 140 8.55 -16.88 4.83
C PRO A 140 8.83 -18.19 5.60
N PRO A 141 8.92 -19.35 4.92
CA PRO A 141 8.82 -19.54 3.48
C PRO A 141 7.37 -19.56 2.97
N TYR A 142 7.04 -18.66 2.04
CA TYR A 142 5.69 -18.56 1.48
C TYR A 142 5.32 -19.72 0.55
N ASN A 143 4.08 -20.20 0.68
CA ASN A 143 3.39 -20.92 -0.39
C ASN A 143 2.77 -19.92 -1.40
N GLU A 144 2.34 -20.42 -2.56
CA GLU A 144 1.78 -19.61 -3.64
C GLU A 144 0.56 -18.75 -3.25
N SER A 145 -0.27 -19.21 -2.31
CA SER A 145 -1.37 -18.38 -1.79
C SER A 145 -0.83 -17.24 -0.93
N THR A 146 0.04 -17.54 0.04
CA THR A 146 0.63 -16.54 0.95
C THR A 146 1.52 -15.51 0.27
N LYS A 147 2.20 -15.85 -0.84
CA LYS A 147 2.91 -14.86 -1.67
C LYS A 147 1.97 -13.79 -2.22
N ARG A 148 0.73 -14.18 -2.53
CA ARG A 148 -0.29 -13.28 -3.08
C ARG A 148 -0.97 -12.48 -1.96
N SER A 149 -1.38 -13.16 -0.89
CA SER A 149 -2.08 -12.50 0.21
C SER A 149 -1.20 -11.54 1.02
N ALA A 150 0.13 -11.73 1.05
CA ALA A 150 1.07 -10.82 1.73
C ALA A 150 1.07 -9.36 1.21
N TYR A 151 0.63 -9.09 -0.02
CA TYR A 151 0.45 -7.72 -0.53
C TYR A 151 -1.03 -7.32 -0.68
N HIS A 152 -1.98 -8.13 -0.20
CA HIS A 152 -3.39 -7.75 -0.23
C HIS A 152 -3.71 -6.77 0.92
N LEU A 153 -4.31 -5.64 0.59
CA LEU A 153 -4.76 -4.62 1.53
C LEU A 153 -5.73 -5.20 2.57
N ARG A 154 -5.58 -4.83 3.86
CA ARG A 154 -6.52 -5.20 4.92
C ARG A 154 -7.40 -4.03 5.35
N ASN A 155 -8.41 -4.33 6.15
CA ASN A 155 -9.38 -3.38 6.65
C ASN A 155 -8.80 -2.45 7.73
N ILE A 156 -7.75 -2.86 8.44
CA ILE A 156 -7.13 -2.08 9.51
C ILE A 156 -6.39 -0.85 8.98
N GLU A 157 -5.69 -0.94 7.84
CA GLU A 157 -5.04 0.23 7.21
C GLU A 157 -6.07 1.28 6.81
N ILE A 158 -7.16 0.84 6.16
CA ILE A 158 -8.29 1.71 5.79
C ILE A 158 -8.97 2.29 7.03
N PHE A 159 -9.18 1.49 8.08
CA PHE A 159 -9.78 1.95 9.32
C PHE A 159 -8.94 3.03 10.00
N ARG A 160 -7.62 2.84 10.07
CA ARG A 160 -6.66 3.81 10.62
C ARG A 160 -6.65 5.11 9.84
N LEU A 161 -6.52 5.06 8.51
CA LEU A 161 -6.55 6.27 7.69
C LEU A 161 -7.88 7.02 7.78
N ARG A 162 -9.00 6.31 8.01
CA ARG A 162 -10.31 6.90 8.30
C ARG A 162 -10.45 7.57 9.68
N GLN A 163 -9.39 7.60 10.50
CA GLN A 163 -9.34 8.37 11.75
C GLN A 163 -8.61 9.72 11.60
N VAL A 164 -7.86 9.91 10.50
CA VAL A 164 -7.01 11.07 10.25
C VAL A 164 -7.83 12.26 9.74
N ARG A 165 -8.24 13.17 10.64
CA ARG A 165 -9.18 14.27 10.34
C ARG A 165 -8.53 15.56 9.86
N SER A 166 -7.26 15.83 10.19
CA SER A 166 -6.68 17.14 9.84
C SER A 166 -6.70 17.34 8.32
N THR A 167 -7.43 18.36 7.87
CA THR A 167 -7.77 18.67 6.46
C THR A 167 -6.57 19.02 5.56
N SER A 168 -5.35 18.95 6.12
CA SER A 168 -4.08 19.25 5.49
C SER A 168 -3.43 18.07 4.75
N VAL A 169 -4.05 16.88 4.71
CA VAL A 169 -3.58 15.78 3.83
C VAL A 169 -3.63 16.27 2.38
N SER A 170 -2.48 16.69 1.87
CA SER A 170 -2.36 17.37 0.58
C SER A 170 -2.33 16.36 -0.56
N GLN A 171 -1.83 15.15 -0.27
CA GLN A 171 -1.64 14.06 -1.22
C GLN A 171 -1.94 12.73 -0.53
N THR A 172 -2.66 11.85 -1.21
CA THR A 172 -2.94 10.48 -0.80
C THR A 172 -2.63 9.57 -1.98
N VAL A 173 -1.68 8.66 -1.81
CA VAL A 173 -1.19 7.73 -2.82
C VAL A 173 -1.86 6.37 -2.57
N VAL A 174 -2.65 5.89 -3.53
CA VAL A 174 -3.36 4.60 -3.44
C VAL A 174 -3.08 3.81 -4.71
N ARG A 175 -2.86 2.51 -4.60
CA ARG A 175 -2.57 1.66 -5.77
C ARG A 175 -3.80 1.09 -6.49
N ASP A 176 -4.94 0.99 -5.80
CA ASP A 176 -6.15 0.32 -6.32
C ASP A 176 -7.35 1.28 -6.39
N SER A 177 -8.30 1.00 -7.30
CA SER A 177 -9.51 1.79 -7.52
C SER A 177 -10.78 0.93 -7.52
N GLN A 178 -11.61 1.04 -6.47
CA GLN A 178 -12.94 0.46 -6.39
C GLN A 178 -14.05 1.52 -6.24
N ARG A 179 -15.15 1.28 -6.97
CA ARG A 179 -16.22 2.22 -7.35
C ARG A 179 -16.76 3.15 -6.26
N GLY A 180 -16.98 4.43 -6.62
CA GLY A 180 -17.88 5.32 -5.85
C GLY A 180 -18.27 6.66 -6.49
N ALA A 181 -18.98 6.68 -7.65
CA ALA A 181 -19.64 7.90 -8.13
C ALA A 181 -20.84 7.61 -9.07
N LYS A 182 -21.99 8.27 -8.82
CA LYS A 182 -23.11 8.39 -9.78
C LYS A 182 -23.27 9.86 -10.19
N ALA A 183 -23.59 10.06 -11.48
CA ALA A 183 -24.08 11.29 -12.11
C ALA A 183 -23.13 12.50 -12.26
N ALA A 184 -22.53 12.65 -13.46
CA ALA A 184 -22.35 13.94 -14.13
C ALA A 184 -22.45 13.76 -15.67
N PRO A 185 -23.14 14.62 -16.44
CA PRO A 185 -23.54 14.29 -17.82
C PRO A 185 -22.41 14.17 -18.86
N LYS A 186 -21.25 14.81 -18.63
CA LYS A 186 -20.11 14.78 -19.57
C LYS A 186 -19.29 13.47 -19.55
N LEU A 187 -19.54 12.54 -18.63
CA LEU A 187 -18.72 11.33 -18.45
C LEU A 187 -18.92 10.22 -19.51
N LYS A 188 -19.69 10.43 -20.59
CA LYS A 188 -20.01 9.34 -21.54
C LYS A 188 -18.80 8.82 -22.34
N LYS A 189 -17.81 9.66 -22.69
CA LYS A 189 -16.58 9.21 -23.40
C LYS A 189 -15.53 8.55 -22.49
N LEU A 190 -15.44 8.93 -21.21
CA LEU A 190 -14.51 8.33 -20.22
C LEU A 190 -15.01 7.01 -19.59
N ARG A 191 -16.09 6.40 -20.10
CA ARG A 191 -16.71 5.20 -19.48
C ARG A 191 -15.88 3.92 -19.56
N HIS A 192 -14.83 3.90 -20.37
CA HIS A 192 -14.06 2.68 -20.68
C HIS A 192 -12.75 2.49 -19.91
N GLN A 193 -12.23 3.46 -19.14
CA GLN A 193 -10.86 3.35 -18.61
C GLN A 193 -10.58 3.68 -17.13
N CYS A 194 -11.46 4.34 -16.34
CA CYS A 194 -11.18 4.59 -14.92
C CYS A 194 -12.45 4.67 -14.04
N LYS A 195 -12.44 4.00 -12.86
CA LYS A 195 -13.55 3.97 -11.88
C LYS A 195 -13.04 4.10 -10.43
N TYR A 196 -12.95 5.35 -9.97
CA TYR A 196 -12.27 5.82 -8.75
C TYR A 196 -12.84 5.34 -7.40
N ILE A 197 -11.96 5.26 -6.37
CA ILE A 197 -12.32 5.29 -4.94
C ILE A 197 -12.63 6.73 -4.53
N GLN A 198 -13.65 6.88 -3.70
CA GLN A 198 -13.99 8.15 -3.06
C GLN A 198 -13.68 8.11 -1.56
N VAL A 199 -12.59 8.76 -1.13
CA VAL A 199 -12.44 9.19 0.27
C VAL A 199 -13.12 10.55 0.39
N LYS A 200 -14.42 10.55 0.72
CA LYS A 200 -15.11 11.80 1.09
C LYS A 200 -14.50 12.35 2.39
N LYS A 201 -14.67 13.66 2.57
CA LYS A 201 -14.58 14.41 3.84
C LYS A 201 -14.75 13.48 5.06
N LEU A 202 -13.75 13.46 5.94
CA LEU A 202 -13.54 12.44 6.98
C LEU A 202 -14.51 12.52 8.18
N SER A 203 -15.73 12.97 7.92
CA SER A 203 -16.86 13.11 8.82
C SER A 203 -18.11 12.62 8.10
N SER A 204 -18.64 11.48 8.55
CA SER A 204 -19.87 10.81 8.09
C SER A 204 -19.95 10.38 6.61
N VAL A 205 -20.04 9.07 6.39
CA VAL A 205 -21.15 8.38 5.69
C VAL A 205 -20.84 6.88 5.70
N THR A 206 -21.77 6.09 6.21
CA THR A 206 -21.81 4.62 6.08
C THR A 206 -22.32 4.23 4.69
N CYS A 207 -21.62 3.34 3.99
CA CYS A 207 -22.15 2.64 2.80
C CYS A 207 -21.76 1.15 2.85
N PRO A 208 -22.71 0.22 2.61
CA PRO A 208 -22.45 -1.22 2.62
C PRO A 208 -22.06 -1.80 1.24
N ASN A 209 -21.36 -2.93 1.30
CA ASN A 209 -21.04 -3.90 0.24
C ASN A 209 -20.10 -3.49 -0.93
N PRO A 210 -19.03 -4.28 -1.21
CA PRO A 210 -18.11 -4.08 -2.33
C PRO A 210 -18.46 -4.98 -3.56
N VAL A 211 -17.48 -5.16 -4.47
CA VAL A 211 -17.42 -6.09 -5.62
C VAL A 211 -18.04 -5.61 -6.96
N THR A 212 -17.19 -5.33 -7.96
CA THR A 212 -17.13 -6.02 -9.30
C THR A 212 -16.36 -5.21 -10.37
N SER A 213 -15.72 -5.94 -11.31
CA SER A 213 -14.94 -5.53 -12.52
C SER A 213 -13.58 -4.85 -12.25
N TRP A 214 -12.52 -5.34 -12.90
CA TRP A 214 -11.10 -5.17 -12.55
C TRP A 214 -10.27 -4.62 -13.72
N GLU A 215 -9.44 -3.60 -13.49
CA GLU A 215 -8.20 -3.30 -14.24
C GLU A 215 -7.23 -2.56 -13.30
N HIS A 216 -5.91 -2.73 -13.47
CA HIS A 216 -4.90 -2.21 -12.54
C HIS A 216 -4.48 -0.77 -12.88
N PHE A 217 -4.76 0.19 -12.01
CA PHE A 217 -4.28 1.57 -12.13
C PHE A 217 -3.93 2.17 -10.76
N SER A 218 -2.68 2.61 -10.59
CA SER A 218 -2.28 3.44 -9.45
C SER A 218 -3.04 4.76 -9.49
N VAL A 219 -3.66 5.17 -8.37
CA VAL A 219 -4.47 6.39 -8.26
C VAL A 219 -3.95 7.28 -7.13
N ILE A 220 -3.41 8.44 -7.51
CA ILE A 220 -3.08 9.48 -6.54
C ILE A 220 -4.23 10.48 -6.44
N GLN A 221 -4.73 10.64 -5.22
CA GLN A 221 -5.69 11.65 -4.82
C GLN A 221 -4.93 12.87 -4.27
N PHE A 222 -4.94 13.99 -4.99
CA PHE A 222 -4.51 15.28 -4.44
C PHE A 222 -5.71 15.95 -3.80
N SER A 223 -5.70 16.14 -2.49
CA SER A 223 -6.74 16.89 -1.77
C SER A 223 -6.18 18.25 -1.38
N LEU A 224 -6.48 19.29 -2.16
CA LEU A 224 -5.98 20.64 -1.89
C LEU A 224 -7.11 21.62 -1.55
N SER A 225 -6.91 22.31 -0.43
CA SER A 225 -7.74 23.41 0.04
C SER A 225 -7.33 24.77 -0.59
N SER A 226 -7.12 24.82 -1.91
CA SER A 226 -6.93 26.08 -2.65
C SER A 226 -7.07 25.88 -4.17
N PRO A 227 -7.54 26.88 -4.96
CA PRO A 227 -7.72 26.75 -6.42
C PRO A 227 -6.41 26.69 -7.25
N VAL A 228 -5.23 26.81 -6.64
CA VAL A 228 -3.99 27.19 -7.33
C VAL A 228 -3.07 25.99 -7.60
N LEU A 229 -3.46 25.14 -8.55
CA LEU A 229 -2.55 24.19 -9.22
C LEU A 229 -2.52 24.48 -10.72
N ARG A 230 -1.44 25.13 -11.18
CA ARG A 230 -1.12 25.29 -12.61
C ARG A 230 -0.39 24.04 -13.11
N THR A 231 -1.13 23.12 -13.73
CA THR A 231 -0.57 21.93 -14.38
C THR A 231 -0.32 22.24 -15.86
N ASN A 232 0.95 22.40 -16.26
CA ASN A 232 1.30 22.70 -17.66
C ASN A 232 1.28 21.46 -18.58
N TYR A 233 1.20 20.25 -18.03
CA TYR A 233 1.27 18.98 -18.77
C TYR A 233 0.40 17.89 -18.11
N SER A 234 -0.92 17.95 -18.27
CA SER A 234 -1.83 16.84 -17.90
C SER A 234 -2.64 16.41 -19.12
N ARG A 235 -2.61 15.13 -19.48
CA ARG A 235 -3.35 14.63 -20.65
C ARG A 235 -4.75 14.12 -20.33
N GLU A 236 -5.01 13.71 -19.09
CA GLU A 236 -6.36 13.64 -18.49
C GLU A 236 -6.22 13.57 -16.96
N SER A 237 -7.05 14.30 -16.22
CA SER A 237 -7.11 14.23 -14.76
C SER A 237 -8.56 14.46 -14.32
N ALA A 238 -9.11 13.61 -13.47
CA ALA A 238 -10.47 13.81 -12.98
C ALA A 238 -10.49 14.80 -11.81
N HIS A 239 -11.41 15.76 -11.86
CA HIS A 239 -11.64 16.74 -10.80
C HIS A 239 -12.94 16.41 -10.10
N VAL A 240 -12.89 16.12 -8.80
CA VAL A 240 -14.08 15.93 -7.96
C VAL A 240 -14.19 17.13 -7.02
N PRO A 241 -15.15 18.05 -7.24
CA PRO A 241 -15.41 19.14 -6.30
C PRO A 241 -16.05 18.59 -5.02
N LEU A 242 -15.59 19.09 -3.88
CA LEU A 242 -16.11 18.79 -2.55
C LEU A 242 -17.09 19.90 -2.11
N GLN A 243 -17.99 19.59 -1.18
CA GLN A 243 -19.07 20.49 -0.76
C GLN A 243 -18.60 21.77 -0.05
N ASP A 244 -17.33 21.81 0.38
CA ASP A 244 -16.65 22.96 0.99
C ASP A 244 -15.85 23.80 -0.03
N GLY A 245 -16.01 23.53 -1.33
CA GLY A 245 -15.30 24.25 -2.40
C GLY A 245 -13.86 23.77 -2.64
N THR A 246 -13.37 22.79 -1.86
CA THR A 246 -12.10 22.13 -2.16
C THR A 246 -12.24 21.14 -3.33
N CYS A 247 -11.13 20.67 -3.91
CA CYS A 247 -11.18 19.75 -5.04
C CYS A 247 -10.17 18.61 -4.87
N THR A 248 -10.63 17.38 -5.10
CA THR A 248 -9.74 16.24 -5.27
C THR A 248 -9.38 16.09 -6.74
N LYS A 249 -8.08 16.19 -7.08
CA LYS A 249 -7.58 15.82 -8.41
C LYS A 249 -7.08 14.38 -8.38
N PHE A 250 -7.51 13.60 -9.37
CA PHE A 250 -7.09 12.21 -9.54
C PHE A 250 -6.06 12.14 -10.67
N LEU A 251 -4.93 11.53 -10.37
CA LEU A 251 -3.87 11.21 -11.31
C LEU A 251 -3.68 9.68 -11.34
N ALA A 252 -3.72 9.11 -12.54
CA ALA A 252 -3.26 7.75 -12.79
C ALA A 252 -2.08 7.79 -13.76
N LEU A 253 -1.07 6.97 -13.50
CA LEU A 253 0.15 6.86 -14.30
C LEU A 253 0.40 5.39 -14.62
N ASP A 254 1.02 5.15 -15.77
CA ASP A 254 1.32 3.81 -16.25
C ASP A 254 2.68 3.30 -15.74
N LYS A 255 3.07 2.11 -16.17
CA LYS A 255 4.34 1.45 -15.89
C LYS A 255 5.50 2.13 -16.63
N CYS A 256 6.70 2.10 -16.04
CA CYS A 256 7.94 2.55 -16.67
C CYS A 256 8.32 1.71 -17.91
N LEU A 257 7.65 1.99 -19.03
CA LEU A 257 7.76 1.27 -20.30
C LEU A 257 7.79 2.27 -21.47
N PRO A 258 8.44 1.91 -22.60
CA PRO A 258 8.55 2.82 -23.75
C PRO A 258 7.19 3.28 -24.28
N ARG A 259 7.07 4.60 -24.53
CA ARG A 259 5.87 5.28 -25.05
C ARG A 259 4.65 5.24 -24.12
N ARG A 260 4.86 5.17 -22.80
CA ARG A 260 3.80 5.28 -21.79
C ARG A 260 3.99 6.51 -20.89
N ASP A 261 2.89 7.08 -20.41
CA ASP A 261 2.89 8.21 -19.49
C ASP A 261 3.06 7.71 -18.04
N PHE A 262 4.29 7.34 -17.68
CA PHE A 262 4.63 6.72 -16.38
C PHE A 262 5.09 7.70 -15.30
N LEU A 263 5.46 8.93 -15.69
CA LEU A 263 6.03 9.95 -14.82
C LEU A 263 5.34 11.31 -15.05
N GLN A 264 4.96 12.02 -13.99
CA GLN A 264 4.52 13.41 -14.05
C GLN A 264 5.19 14.26 -12.96
N ILE A 265 5.52 15.51 -13.26
CA ILE A 265 6.06 16.46 -12.28
C ILE A 265 4.99 17.49 -11.92
N LEU A 266 4.83 17.70 -10.61
CA LEU A 266 3.84 18.58 -10.00
C LEU A 266 4.53 19.66 -9.19
N ASP A 267 4.12 20.92 -9.37
CA ASP A 267 4.57 22.02 -8.52
C ASP A 267 3.57 22.21 -7.37
N VAL A 268 4.06 22.02 -6.15
CA VAL A 268 3.27 21.98 -4.92
C VAL A 268 3.75 23.09 -3.99
N PRO A 269 2.88 24.06 -3.62
CA PRO A 269 3.24 25.11 -2.68
C PRO A 269 3.70 24.53 -1.34
N THR A 270 4.84 25.00 -0.82
CA THR A 270 5.39 24.56 0.47
C THR A 270 5.71 25.73 1.38
N PRO A 271 5.43 25.64 2.70
CA PRO A 271 5.77 26.68 3.66
C PRO A 271 7.28 26.77 3.94
N THR A 272 8.05 25.73 3.61
CA THR A 272 9.51 25.71 3.78
C THR A 272 10.23 25.71 2.44
N SER A 273 11.40 26.34 2.44
CA SER A 273 12.37 26.38 1.34
C SER A 273 13.65 25.68 1.78
N GLY A 274 14.26 24.89 0.88
CA GLY A 274 15.40 24.04 1.16
C GLY A 274 15.18 22.58 0.74
N PRO A 275 16.16 21.69 1.00
CA PRO A 275 16.07 20.27 0.62
C PRO A 275 14.89 19.57 1.29
N ALA A 276 14.39 18.50 0.67
CA ALA A 276 13.27 17.71 1.20
C ALA A 276 13.64 17.04 2.52
N LYS A 277 12.92 17.39 3.59
CA LYS A 277 13.05 16.79 4.93
C LYS A 277 11.85 15.93 5.24
N LEU A 278 12.08 14.64 5.44
CA LEU A 278 11.06 13.69 5.86
C LEU A 278 10.82 13.77 7.38
N SER A 279 9.56 13.76 7.78
CA SER A 279 9.13 13.73 9.18
C SER A 279 7.89 12.86 9.36
N TYR A 280 7.76 12.25 10.53
CA TYR A 280 6.57 11.52 10.95
C TYR A 280 5.40 12.47 11.17
N ASP A 281 4.20 11.97 10.93
CA ASP A 281 2.97 12.68 11.22
C ASP A 281 2.42 12.33 12.61
N ALA A 282 2.29 13.32 13.50
CA ALA A 282 1.89 13.10 14.89
C ALA A 282 0.45 12.55 15.04
N GLU A 283 -0.49 12.96 14.18
CA GLU A 283 -1.86 12.43 14.20
C GLU A 283 -1.87 10.95 13.81
N TRP A 284 -1.12 10.58 12.76
CA TRP A 284 -0.97 9.18 12.34
C TRP A 284 -0.32 8.30 13.41
N LEU A 285 0.74 8.78 14.07
CA LEU A 285 1.38 8.04 15.16
C LEU A 285 0.47 7.87 16.39
N CYS A 286 -0.37 8.87 16.71
CA CYS A 286 -1.41 8.70 17.73
C CYS A 286 -2.47 7.68 17.31
N VAL A 287 -2.93 7.69 16.04
CA VAL A 287 -3.86 6.68 15.50
C VAL A 287 -3.25 5.28 15.58
N LEU A 288 -1.98 5.09 15.21
CA LEU A 288 -1.29 3.81 15.32
C LEU A 288 -1.29 3.28 16.76
N ARG A 289 -0.98 4.14 17.74
CA ARG A 289 -1.02 3.78 19.18
C ARG A 289 -2.42 3.43 19.64
N ALA A 290 -3.39 4.31 19.39
CA ALA A 290 -4.76 4.15 19.84
C ALA A 290 -5.44 2.90 19.24
N THR A 291 -5.02 2.49 18.03
CA THR A 291 -5.54 1.32 17.31
C THR A 291 -4.55 0.14 17.29
N ASP A 292 -3.52 0.12 18.14
CA ASP A 292 -2.57 -1.01 18.15
C ASP A 292 -3.29 -2.32 18.51
N HIS A 293 -4.18 -2.28 19.49
CA HIS A 293 -4.94 -3.44 19.98
C HIS A 293 -5.71 -4.18 18.86
N LEU A 294 -6.20 -3.44 17.85
CA LEU A 294 -6.92 -3.97 16.67
C LEU A 294 -6.01 -4.72 15.67
N LEU A 295 -4.68 -4.73 15.86
CA LEU A 295 -3.74 -5.46 15.00
C LEU A 295 -3.82 -6.97 15.22
N HIS A 296 -4.29 -7.67 14.19
CA HIS A 296 -4.31 -9.13 14.10
C HIS A 296 -3.27 -9.66 13.11
N VAL A 297 -2.74 -10.85 13.41
CA VAL A 297 -1.67 -11.53 12.67
C VAL A 297 -2.05 -12.98 12.34
N ASP A 298 -3.35 -13.23 12.20
CA ASP A 298 -3.92 -14.55 11.91
C ASP A 298 -4.88 -14.49 10.71
N ALA A 299 -5.18 -15.65 10.13
CA ALA A 299 -5.97 -15.76 8.90
C ALA A 299 -7.50 -15.68 9.11
N LYS A 300 -7.99 -15.41 10.33
CA LYS A 300 -9.43 -15.26 10.62
C LYS A 300 -9.93 -13.90 10.18
N SER A 301 -11.24 -13.77 9.97
CA SER A 301 -11.90 -12.50 9.69
C SER A 301 -12.07 -11.68 10.98
N HIS A 302 -11.52 -10.47 11.00
CA HIS A 302 -11.62 -9.50 12.09
C HIS A 302 -12.39 -8.28 11.61
N TYR A 303 -13.38 -7.85 12.37
CA TYR A 303 -14.22 -6.70 12.03
C TYR A 303 -13.70 -5.46 12.77
N MET A 304 -13.59 -4.34 12.07
CA MET A 304 -13.23 -3.07 12.69
C MET A 304 -14.46 -2.46 13.39
N PRO A 305 -14.29 -1.81 14.56
CA PRO A 305 -15.40 -1.23 15.30
C PRO A 305 -16.06 -0.09 14.49
N GLY A 306 -17.34 0.15 14.70
CA GLY A 306 -18.12 1.11 13.91
C GLY A 306 -19.36 1.65 14.63
N PRO A 307 -20.06 2.63 14.03
CA PRO A 307 -21.24 3.23 14.64
C PRO A 307 -22.27 2.18 15.07
N GLY A 308 -22.60 2.14 16.36
CA GLY A 308 -23.55 1.18 16.94
C GLY A 308 -22.92 -0.03 17.62
N CYS A 309 -21.60 -0.20 17.64
CA CYS A 309 -20.95 -1.17 18.55
C CYS A 309 -20.83 -0.63 19.98
N ASN A 310 -20.69 -1.53 20.96
CA ASN A 310 -20.45 -1.20 22.37
C ASN A 310 -19.01 -0.72 22.67
N GLU A 311 -18.14 -0.73 21.66
CA GLU A 311 -16.71 -0.41 21.77
C GLU A 311 -16.39 0.96 21.16
N ARG A 312 -15.21 1.52 21.50
CA ARG A 312 -14.68 2.73 20.87
C ARG A 312 -14.42 2.45 19.38
N TRP A 313 -15.07 3.21 18.51
CA TRP A 313 -14.87 3.13 17.05
C TRP A 313 -14.25 4.40 16.44
N GLU A 314 -14.17 5.47 17.23
CA GLU A 314 -13.61 6.76 16.85
C GLU A 314 -12.27 6.98 17.57
N PHE A 315 -11.19 6.98 16.79
CA PHE A 315 -9.80 7.07 17.26
C PHE A 315 -9.06 8.29 16.65
N THR A 316 -9.79 9.28 16.17
CA THR A 316 -9.19 10.59 15.86
C THR A 316 -8.59 11.17 17.14
N PRO A 317 -7.30 11.54 17.16
CA PRO A 317 -6.65 12.05 18.36
C PRO A 317 -6.94 13.54 18.57
N SER A 318 -7.00 13.96 19.82
CA SER A 318 -7.11 15.38 20.20
C SER A 318 -5.79 16.15 19.96
N GLU A 319 -5.83 17.48 20.06
CA GLU A 319 -4.60 18.30 20.00
C GLU A 319 -3.68 18.02 21.20
N GLU A 320 -4.25 17.72 22.36
CA GLU A 320 -3.54 17.33 23.57
C GLU A 320 -2.83 15.99 23.40
N GLU A 321 -3.51 14.95 22.88
CA GLU A 321 -2.91 13.65 22.60
C GLU A 321 -1.74 13.78 21.59
N LYS A 322 -1.91 14.60 20.55
CA LYS A 322 -0.85 14.90 19.56
C LYS A 322 0.32 15.67 20.16
N ARG A 323 0.05 16.62 21.06
CA ARG A 323 1.08 17.39 21.77
C ARG A 323 1.86 16.51 22.74
N GLU A 324 1.18 15.69 23.55
CA GLU A 324 1.80 14.75 24.48
C GLU A 324 2.69 13.75 23.75
N LEU A 325 2.22 13.16 22.65
CA LEU A 325 3.04 12.30 21.80
C LEU A 325 4.31 13.03 21.32
N ARG A 326 4.15 14.25 20.80
CA ARG A 326 5.27 15.03 20.29
C ARG A 326 6.29 15.38 21.38
N GLU A 327 5.82 15.86 22.53
CA GLU A 327 6.68 16.36 23.61
C GLU A 327 7.28 15.22 24.43
N ALA A 328 6.45 14.32 24.98
CA ALA A 328 6.89 13.30 25.94
C ALA A 328 7.55 12.07 25.29
N ILE A 329 7.06 11.63 24.13
CA ILE A 329 7.51 10.38 23.48
C ILE A 329 8.52 10.67 22.35
N LEU A 330 8.30 11.76 21.61
CA LEU A 330 9.14 12.15 20.48
C LEU A 330 10.16 13.25 20.81
N SER A 331 10.14 13.79 22.04
CA SER A 331 11.11 14.79 22.53
C SER A 331 11.14 16.07 21.69
N GLY A 332 9.99 16.43 21.11
CA GLY A 332 9.79 17.56 20.20
C GLY A 332 10.12 17.28 18.73
N ASP A 333 10.93 16.24 18.45
CA ASP A 333 11.46 15.93 17.13
C ASP A 333 10.64 14.88 16.39
N LEU A 334 10.07 15.29 15.25
CA LEU A 334 9.32 14.43 14.34
C LEU A 334 10.16 13.97 13.14
N HIS A 335 11.44 14.33 13.03
CA HIS A 335 12.29 13.90 11.93
C HIS A 335 12.39 12.37 11.87
N VAL A 336 12.28 11.81 10.67
CA VAL A 336 12.53 10.37 10.46
C VAL A 336 14.04 10.16 10.49
N PRO A 337 14.59 9.43 11.49
CA PRO A 337 16.04 9.25 11.60
C PRO A 337 16.57 8.45 10.41
N ALA A 338 17.75 8.83 9.90
CA ALA A 338 18.45 8.11 8.84
C ALA A 338 19.07 6.81 9.37
N SER A 339 18.22 5.85 9.74
CA SER A 339 18.58 4.61 10.47
C SER A 339 18.46 3.37 9.59
N PHE A 340 18.80 3.47 8.30
CA PHE A 340 18.87 2.31 7.41
C PHE A 340 19.94 1.32 7.87
N GLU A 341 19.57 0.05 7.96
CA GLU A 341 20.48 -1.06 8.24
C GLU A 341 20.17 -2.25 7.30
N ARG A 342 21.21 -2.94 6.84
CA ARG A 342 21.06 -4.10 5.95
C ARG A 342 20.68 -5.36 6.74
N THR A 343 19.39 -5.66 6.79
CA THR A 343 18.84 -6.87 7.44
C THR A 343 19.16 -8.18 6.74
N ALA A 344 19.55 -8.17 5.45
CA ALA A 344 19.86 -9.36 4.67
C ALA A 344 21.13 -9.15 3.80
N PRO A 345 21.79 -10.23 3.32
CA PRO A 345 22.93 -10.11 2.40
C PRO A 345 22.50 -9.45 1.07
N PRO A 346 23.32 -8.57 0.46
CA PRO A 346 23.06 -8.06 -0.88
C PRO A 346 23.28 -9.13 -1.95
N HIS A 347 22.68 -8.96 -3.13
CA HIS A 347 22.95 -9.78 -4.30
C HIS A 347 24.43 -9.69 -4.70
N VAL A 348 25.04 -10.84 -4.99
CA VAL A 348 26.38 -10.95 -5.59
C VAL A 348 26.21 -11.36 -7.06
N PRO A 349 26.65 -10.56 -8.05
CA PRO A 349 26.57 -10.94 -9.45
C PRO A 349 27.27 -12.28 -9.72
N GLY A 350 26.60 -13.16 -10.47
CA GLY A 350 27.11 -14.50 -10.77
C GLY A 350 26.98 -15.54 -9.65
N SER A 351 26.49 -15.17 -8.45
CA SER A 351 26.14 -16.18 -7.44
C SER A 351 24.93 -16.99 -7.89
N GLU A 352 24.95 -18.31 -7.74
CA GLU A 352 23.75 -19.14 -7.89
C GLU A 352 22.63 -18.66 -6.93
N ARG A 353 21.37 -18.94 -7.27
CA ARG A 353 20.26 -18.72 -6.32
C ARG A 353 20.56 -19.53 -5.06
N SER A 354 20.71 -18.86 -3.93
CA SER A 354 21.13 -19.50 -2.68
C SER A 354 20.19 -20.68 -2.36
N PRO A 355 20.69 -21.90 -2.12
CA PRO A 355 19.84 -23.09 -1.94
C PRO A 355 19.04 -23.10 -0.63
N GLY A 356 19.19 -22.05 0.20
CA GLY A 356 18.43 -21.87 1.44
C GLY A 356 17.04 -21.29 1.18
N ARG A 357 16.02 -21.83 1.88
CA ARG A 357 14.68 -21.24 1.88
C ARG A 357 14.71 -19.80 2.43
N PRO A 358 13.89 -18.88 1.88
CA PRO A 358 13.78 -17.53 2.40
C PRO A 358 13.43 -17.50 3.89
N ARG A 359 14.11 -16.62 4.63
CA ARG A 359 13.93 -16.43 6.06
C ARG A 359 13.31 -15.05 6.35
N PRO A 360 12.50 -14.93 7.40
CA PRO A 360 12.08 -13.64 7.92
C PRO A 360 13.24 -12.95 8.65
N HIS A 361 13.29 -11.62 8.59
CA HIS A 361 14.19 -10.79 9.37
C HIS A 361 13.37 -9.71 10.09
N LEU A 362 13.66 -9.42 11.36
CA LEU A 362 13.07 -8.27 12.06
C LEU A 362 13.91 -7.03 11.75
N ASN A 363 13.26 -5.89 11.47
CA ASN A 363 13.98 -4.67 11.14
C ASN A 363 14.24 -3.81 12.39
N PRO A 364 15.50 -3.38 12.64
CA PRO A 364 15.82 -2.50 13.77
C PRO A 364 15.01 -1.19 13.78
N GLN A 365 14.64 -0.66 12.60
CA GLN A 365 13.82 0.55 12.46
C GLN A 365 12.42 0.34 13.02
N THR A 366 11.74 -0.73 12.59
CA THR A 366 10.40 -1.07 13.06
C THR A 366 10.42 -1.44 14.54
N GLN A 367 11.39 -2.23 15.01
CA GLN A 367 11.56 -2.52 16.43
C GLN A 367 11.84 -1.28 17.28
N ALA A 368 12.60 -0.29 16.77
CA ALA A 368 12.83 0.97 17.47
C ALA A 368 11.56 1.82 17.56
N LEU A 369 10.80 1.93 16.46
CA LEU A 369 9.52 2.63 16.43
C LEU A 369 8.49 1.96 17.36
N CYS A 370 8.39 0.62 17.33
CA CYS A 370 7.52 -0.15 18.21
C CYS A 370 7.85 0.06 19.69
N ARG A 371 9.14 -0.02 20.07
CA ARG A 371 9.57 0.26 21.45
C ARG A 371 9.28 1.71 21.88
N ARG A 372 9.53 2.70 21.01
CA ARG A 372 9.29 4.11 21.32
C ARG A 372 7.79 4.42 21.45
N LEU A 373 6.96 3.81 20.62
CA LEU A 373 5.52 4.07 20.57
C LEU A 373 4.68 3.06 21.37
N GLY A 374 5.25 2.02 21.96
CA GLY A 374 4.48 0.96 22.63
C GLY A 374 3.60 0.14 21.67
N LEU A 375 4.01 0.01 20.41
CA LEU A 375 3.30 -0.77 19.39
C LEU A 375 3.78 -2.22 19.37
N ARG A 376 2.95 -3.09 18.81
CA ARG A 376 3.26 -4.50 18.54
C ARG A 376 3.79 -4.64 17.11
N ASP A 377 4.99 -5.21 16.95
CA ASP A 377 5.55 -5.55 15.65
C ASP A 377 4.70 -6.68 15.01
N PRO A 378 4.09 -6.47 13.81
CA PRO A 378 3.25 -7.48 13.17
C PRO A 378 4.03 -8.73 12.77
N LEU A 379 5.26 -8.57 12.28
CA LEU A 379 6.10 -9.68 11.81
C LEU A 379 6.60 -10.49 13.01
N GLU A 380 7.07 -9.84 14.07
CA GLU A 380 7.48 -10.53 15.30
C GLU A 380 6.33 -11.37 15.89
N ARG A 381 5.11 -10.84 15.91
CA ARG A 381 3.93 -11.57 16.38
C ARG A 381 3.51 -12.71 15.46
N ALA A 382 3.59 -12.55 14.14
CA ALA A 382 3.32 -13.62 13.19
C ALA A 382 4.33 -14.77 13.31
N LEU A 383 5.58 -14.47 13.68
CA LEU A 383 6.63 -15.46 13.96
C LEU A 383 6.53 -16.14 15.33
N SER A 384 5.83 -15.52 16.29
CA SER A 384 5.67 -16.03 17.66
C SER A 384 4.21 -15.91 18.17
N PRO A 385 3.24 -16.57 17.51
CA PRO A 385 1.81 -16.37 17.79
C PRO A 385 1.35 -16.75 19.21
N GLY A 386 2.17 -17.48 19.98
CA GLY A 386 1.86 -17.91 21.35
C GLY A 386 2.36 -17.01 22.49
N LYS A 387 3.17 -15.96 22.23
CA LYS A 387 3.77 -15.14 23.30
C LYS A 387 2.97 -13.88 23.69
N GLY A 388 1.86 -13.61 23.00
CA GLY A 388 1.19 -12.29 23.03
C GLY A 388 -0.23 -12.26 23.56
N ALA A 389 -0.71 -13.33 24.19
CA ALA A 389 -2.01 -13.36 24.87
C ALA A 389 -1.78 -13.73 26.35
N PRO A 390 -2.26 -12.93 27.32
CA PRO A 390 -2.50 -13.49 28.64
C PRO A 390 -3.56 -14.58 28.46
N SER A 391 -3.23 -15.81 28.84
CA SER A 391 -4.24 -16.86 28.94
C SER A 391 -5.26 -16.44 29.98
N LEU A 392 -6.46 -16.08 29.55
CA LEU A 392 -7.62 -16.02 30.44
C LEU A 392 -7.86 -17.45 30.91
N ASP A 393 -7.32 -17.77 32.08
CA ASP A 393 -7.48 -19.08 32.67
C ASP A 393 -8.92 -19.22 33.18
N VAL A 394 -9.70 -20.01 32.43
CA VAL A 394 -11.10 -20.32 32.72
C VAL A 394 -11.24 -21.12 34.02
N SER A 395 -10.14 -21.68 34.55
CA SER A 395 -10.13 -22.30 35.90
C SER A 395 -10.60 -21.35 37.00
N SER A 396 -10.41 -20.03 36.83
CA SER A 396 -10.85 -19.01 37.80
C SER A 396 -12.35 -18.72 37.80
N PHE A 397 -13.11 -19.26 36.83
CA PHE A 397 -14.57 -19.05 36.70
C PHE A 397 -15.40 -20.28 37.07
N LEU A 398 -14.79 -21.45 37.24
CA LEU A 398 -15.47 -22.67 37.66
C LEU A 398 -15.17 -22.95 39.13
N GLY A 399 -16.07 -22.48 39.99
CA GLY A 399 -16.01 -22.78 41.42
C GLY A 399 -16.08 -24.27 41.71
N HIS A 400 -15.45 -24.68 42.81
CA HIS A 400 -15.49 -26.05 43.32
C HIS A 400 -16.92 -26.54 43.57
N GLU A 401 -17.28 -27.68 42.97
CA GLU A 401 -18.18 -28.65 43.59
C GLU A 401 -17.50 -30.04 43.58
N GLU A 402 -17.55 -30.75 44.71
CA GLU A 402 -16.84 -32.00 44.91
C GLU A 402 -17.57 -33.23 44.33
N ALA A 403 -16.78 -34.27 44.07
CA ALA A 403 -17.17 -35.47 43.35
C ALA A 403 -18.26 -36.33 44.02
N THR A 404 -19.03 -37.04 43.19
CA THR A 404 -19.51 -38.39 43.51
C THR A 404 -19.25 -39.35 42.35
N ARG A 405 -19.04 -40.64 42.67
CA ARG A 405 -18.58 -41.70 41.76
C ARG A 405 -19.74 -42.39 41.03
N GLY A 406 -19.52 -42.81 39.78
CA GLY A 406 -20.38 -43.76 39.05
C GLY A 406 -19.65 -44.36 37.84
N SER A 407 -19.75 -45.67 37.63
CA SER A 407 -19.00 -46.46 36.62
C SER A 407 -19.82 -46.73 35.32
N PRO A 408 -19.19 -47.18 34.20
CA PRO A 408 -19.78 -47.32 32.85
C PRO A 408 -20.36 -48.76 32.61
N PRO A 409 -20.66 -49.27 31.38
CA PRO A 409 -20.64 -48.72 30.00
C PRO A 409 -22.06 -48.70 29.36
N PRO A 410 -22.47 -49.25 28.18
CA PRO A 410 -21.89 -50.24 27.23
C PRO A 410 -21.49 -49.65 25.84
N GLU A 411 -21.38 -50.51 24.82
CA GLU A 411 -21.01 -50.22 23.41
C GLU A 411 -22.14 -50.56 22.41
N GLY A 412 -22.06 -50.03 21.18
CA GLY A 412 -22.45 -50.75 19.95
C GLY A 412 -23.78 -50.44 19.27
N LEU A 413 -23.73 -49.99 18.00
CA LEU A 413 -24.24 -50.74 16.83
C LEU A 413 -23.94 -50.01 15.50
N ASN A 414 -23.73 -50.78 14.43
CA ASN A 414 -23.57 -50.31 13.05
C ASN A 414 -24.91 -49.82 12.47
N ASP A 415 -24.85 -48.92 11.49
CA ASP A 415 -25.66 -49.11 10.27
C ASP A 415 -24.96 -48.52 9.02
N THR A 416 -25.52 -48.82 7.84
CA THR A 416 -24.81 -48.89 6.55
C THR A 416 -25.37 -47.94 5.47
N ARG A 417 -24.48 -47.62 4.50
CA ARG A 417 -24.62 -47.05 3.12
C ARG A 417 -26.00 -47.16 2.42
N PRO A 418 -26.34 -46.33 1.39
CA PRO A 418 -25.50 -45.82 0.26
C PRO A 418 -25.48 -44.27 0.14
N SER A 419 -24.62 -43.55 -0.60
CA SER A 419 -23.92 -43.66 -1.91
C SER A 419 -24.79 -43.42 -3.16
N ASP A 420 -24.75 -42.19 -3.68
CA ASP A 420 -25.16 -41.83 -5.04
C ASP A 420 -24.00 -41.09 -5.74
N GLU A 421 -23.69 -41.51 -6.96
CA GLU A 421 -22.80 -40.82 -7.92
C GLU A 421 -23.65 -40.26 -9.09
N GLU A 422 -22.99 -39.83 -10.17
CA GLU A 422 -23.52 -39.27 -11.42
C GLU A 422 -23.89 -37.77 -11.38
N GLY A 423 -23.53 -36.96 -12.39
CA GLY A 423 -22.78 -37.30 -13.61
C GLY A 423 -22.26 -36.08 -14.38
N ASP A 424 -21.41 -36.36 -15.38
CA ASP A 424 -20.74 -35.38 -16.24
C ASP A 424 -21.70 -34.60 -17.16
N GLY A 425 -21.26 -33.42 -17.60
CA GLY A 425 -21.97 -32.57 -18.56
C GLY A 425 -21.05 -31.56 -19.24
N ALA A 426 -20.19 -32.03 -20.15
CA ALA A 426 -19.41 -31.16 -21.03
C ALA A 426 -20.29 -30.53 -22.13
N GLY A 427 -19.97 -29.30 -22.53
CA GLY A 427 -20.63 -28.60 -23.64
C GLY A 427 -19.71 -27.58 -24.28
N GLU A 428 -19.27 -27.86 -25.51
CA GLU A 428 -18.50 -26.95 -26.37
C GLU A 428 -19.43 -26.08 -27.24
N GLY A 429 -18.84 -25.04 -27.85
CA GLY A 429 -19.48 -24.13 -28.81
C GLY A 429 -19.40 -22.67 -28.34
N GLY A 430 -19.08 -21.69 -29.17
CA GLY A 430 -18.79 -21.67 -30.61
C GLY A 430 -18.63 -20.20 -31.04
N ASP A 431 -17.97 -19.95 -32.18
CA ASP A 431 -17.40 -18.63 -32.53
C ASP A 431 -18.39 -17.61 -33.16
N ASP A 432 -17.81 -16.44 -33.52
CA ASP A 432 -18.29 -15.40 -34.46
C ASP A 432 -19.42 -14.44 -33.98
N GLU A 433 -19.46 -13.12 -34.28
CA GLU A 433 -19.00 -12.34 -35.44
C GLU A 433 -18.57 -10.88 -35.09
N ASP A 434 -17.73 -10.28 -35.94
CA ASP A 434 -17.45 -8.84 -36.02
C ASP A 434 -18.57 -8.04 -36.71
N GLN A 435 -18.82 -6.79 -36.31
CA GLN A 435 -19.50 -5.79 -37.17
C GLN A 435 -18.89 -4.39 -37.04
N ASP A 436 -18.38 -3.88 -38.17
CA ASP A 436 -17.95 -2.50 -38.37
C ASP A 436 -19.13 -1.51 -38.39
N LEU A 437 -18.93 -0.32 -37.78
CA LEU A 437 -19.66 0.89 -38.19
C LEU A 437 -18.71 2.09 -38.20
N ALA A 438 -18.54 2.68 -39.38
CA ALA A 438 -17.70 3.85 -39.62
C ALA A 438 -18.46 5.18 -39.46
N GLY A 439 -17.71 6.27 -39.25
CA GLY A 439 -18.18 7.64 -39.52
C GLY A 439 -18.15 8.62 -38.34
N GLU A 440 -17.08 9.42 -38.25
CA GLU A 440 -17.10 10.90 -38.34
C GLU A 440 -15.73 11.49 -37.92
N GLU A 441 -15.09 12.25 -38.82
CA GLU A 441 -13.85 12.98 -38.55
C GLU A 441 -14.11 14.29 -37.79
N PRO A 442 -13.15 14.71 -36.95
CA PRO A 442 -12.82 16.14 -36.83
C PRO A 442 -11.39 16.46 -37.28
N LEU A 443 -11.26 17.59 -37.99
CA LEU A 443 -10.03 18.14 -38.58
C LEU A 443 -8.92 18.49 -37.56
N PRO A 444 -7.65 18.62 -38.01
CA PRO A 444 -6.50 18.29 -37.17
C PRO A 444 -5.97 19.41 -36.26
N LEU A 445 -5.52 19.01 -35.06
CA LEU A 445 -4.54 19.75 -34.27
C LEU A 445 -3.13 19.32 -34.71
N LEU A 446 -2.19 20.26 -34.82
CA LEU A 446 -0.84 20.00 -35.33
C LEU A 446 -0.16 18.81 -34.62
N GLU A 447 0.12 17.75 -35.37
CA GLU A 447 0.91 16.62 -34.87
C GLU A 447 2.40 16.96 -34.85
N MET A 448 3.06 16.68 -33.71
CA MET A 448 4.51 16.43 -33.73
C MET A 448 4.76 15.05 -34.33
N SER A 449 5.78 14.98 -35.18
CA SER A 449 6.01 13.85 -36.09
C SER A 449 6.35 12.55 -35.34
N SER A 450 6.04 11.42 -35.96
CA SER A 450 6.38 10.09 -35.44
C SER A 450 7.88 9.84 -35.28
N LEU A 451 8.73 10.63 -35.97
CA LEU A 451 10.19 10.63 -35.87
C LEU A 451 10.71 11.23 -34.56
N GLU A 452 9.98 12.17 -33.94
CA GLU A 452 10.38 12.81 -32.68
C GLU A 452 10.07 11.94 -31.44
N ARG A 453 9.29 10.86 -31.61
CA ARG A 453 8.87 9.94 -30.53
C ARG A 453 9.79 8.71 -30.35
N ARG A 454 11.02 8.77 -30.87
CA ARG A 454 12.01 7.68 -30.89
C ARG A 454 13.40 8.07 -30.34
N LYS A 455 13.47 9.18 -29.62
CA LYS A 455 14.58 9.56 -28.73
C LYS A 455 14.01 9.83 -27.35
#